data_AF-A0A1G7T6L3-F1
#
_entry.id   AF-A0A1G7T6L3-F1
#
_cell.length_a   1.000
_cell.length_b   1.000
_cell.length_c   1.000
_cell.angle_alpha   90.00
_cell.angle_beta   90.00
_cell.angle_gamma   90.00
#
_symmetry.space_group_name_H-M   'P 1'
#
loop_
_entity.id
_entity.type
_entity.pdbx_description
1 polymer ?
#
loop_
_entity_poly.entity_id
_entity_poly.type
_entity_poly.pdbx_seq_one_letter_code
_entity_poly.pdbx_strand_id
1 'polypeptide(L)'
;MAEVPAHGALPVRTTAREVVGGFMARLRHLPQVALTPFLVLFLVQGGLMLLRGGGGDDGQSSPLAAIAVLAAIPVVVFAYAAFLVDWLRLVLLGPEQAGTGPRLSVGGRDARMLASGILVAVLALLASIPGIVLGMLAGGSPVAGVVAALVTLLLALTAAVSFGLVLPAVAVDRSLGMGAAWSAARPVLVKIAGIVALTLLPVHLLVSSSGVAYAVMLSGDGPVVPVMVLTLVLEFVELALLGSLLAALHQRLLGDPTRAEAA
;
A
#
# COMPACT_ATOMS: atom_id res chain seq x y z
N MET A 1 -32.78 -0.18 -10.48
CA MET A 1 -31.71 -1.16 -10.24
C MET A 1 -30.57 -0.83 -11.18
N ALA A 2 -29.38 -0.53 -10.67
CA ALA A 2 -28.22 -0.34 -11.54
C ALA A 2 -27.88 -1.70 -12.18
N GLU A 3 -27.81 -1.76 -13.50
CA GLU A 3 -27.33 -2.94 -14.22
C GLU A 3 -25.96 -3.33 -13.66
N VAL A 4 -25.88 -4.48 -13.00
CA VAL A 4 -24.62 -5.11 -12.67
C VAL A 4 -23.95 -5.44 -14.01
N PRO A 5 -22.77 -4.87 -14.33
CA PRO A 5 -22.11 -5.13 -15.61
C PRO A 5 -21.96 -6.64 -15.82
N ALA A 6 -22.22 -7.09 -17.05
CA ALA A 6 -22.14 -8.50 -17.43
C ALA A 6 -20.91 -9.18 -16.82
N HIS A 7 -21.15 -10.24 -16.04
CA HIS A 7 -20.13 -10.98 -15.31
C HIS A 7 -18.94 -11.29 -16.23
N GLY A 8 -17.78 -10.73 -15.91
CA GLY A 8 -16.52 -11.05 -16.58
C GLY A 8 -15.91 -9.96 -17.45
N ALA A 9 -16.55 -8.83 -17.75
CA ALA A 9 -15.91 -7.78 -18.54
C ALA A 9 -15.10 -6.79 -17.66
N LEU A 10 -14.00 -7.24 -17.02
CA LEU A 10 -12.99 -6.33 -16.46
C LEU A 10 -11.89 -6.10 -17.51
N PRO A 11 -11.99 -5.08 -18.39
CA PRO A 11 -10.99 -4.84 -19.43
C PRO A 11 -9.68 -4.36 -18.79
N VAL A 12 -8.69 -5.26 -18.70
CA VAL A 12 -7.40 -5.04 -18.02
C VAL A 12 -6.75 -3.72 -18.44
N ARG A 13 -6.56 -3.52 -19.75
CA ARG A 13 -5.88 -2.32 -20.30
C ARG A 13 -6.65 -1.03 -20.02
N THR A 14 -7.96 -1.03 -20.21
CA THR A 14 -8.81 0.15 -19.98
C THR A 14 -8.85 0.51 -18.50
N THR A 15 -8.98 -0.49 -17.63
CA THR A 15 -8.99 -0.30 -16.16
C THR A 15 -7.63 0.20 -15.68
N ALA A 16 -6.52 -0.37 -16.16
CA ALA A 16 -5.18 0.11 -15.81
C ALA A 16 -4.95 1.58 -16.22
N ARG A 17 -5.38 1.98 -17.43
CA ARG A 17 -5.32 3.38 -17.87
C ARG A 17 -6.18 4.30 -17.03
N GLU A 18 -7.39 3.87 -16.68
CA GLU A 18 -8.28 4.65 -15.81
C GLU A 18 -7.66 4.87 -14.44
N VAL A 19 -7.05 3.84 -13.85
CA VAL A 19 -6.35 3.92 -12.56
C VAL A 19 -5.20 4.92 -12.64
N VAL A 20 -4.32 4.79 -13.63
CA VAL A 20 -3.19 5.70 -13.81
C VAL A 20 -3.65 7.12 -14.12
N GLY A 21 -4.64 7.29 -15.00
CA GLY A 21 -5.20 8.60 -15.33
C GLY A 21 -5.86 9.27 -14.12
N GLY A 22 -6.61 8.51 -13.33
CA GLY A 22 -7.25 8.97 -12.10
C GLY A 22 -6.26 9.35 -11.01
N PHE A 23 -5.17 8.59 -10.88
CA PHE A 23 -4.03 8.92 -10.02
C PHE A 23 -3.35 10.21 -10.49
N MET A 24 -2.96 10.32 -11.77
CA MET A 24 -2.27 11.48 -12.33
C MET A 24 -3.10 12.77 -12.21
N ALA A 25 -4.43 12.68 -12.39
CA ALA A 25 -5.34 13.81 -12.20
C ALA A 25 -5.33 14.37 -10.77
N ARG A 26 -4.94 13.55 -9.78
CA ARG A 26 -4.91 13.91 -8.35
C ARG A 26 -3.50 14.05 -7.79
N LEU A 27 -2.46 13.74 -8.57
CA LEU A 27 -1.06 13.74 -8.14
C LEU A 27 -0.65 15.07 -7.49
N ARG A 28 -1.18 16.20 -7.97
CA ARG A 28 -0.89 17.53 -7.39
C ARG A 28 -1.28 17.68 -5.91
N HIS A 29 -2.21 16.85 -5.42
CA HIS A 29 -2.65 16.86 -4.02
C HIS A 29 -1.83 15.91 -3.14
N LEU A 30 -1.02 15.03 -3.74
CA LEU A 30 -0.22 14.04 -3.02
C LEU A 30 0.68 14.68 -1.94
N PRO A 31 1.43 15.78 -2.20
CA PRO A 31 2.28 16.37 -1.17
C PRO A 31 1.49 16.90 0.03
N GLN A 32 0.28 17.41 -0.20
CA GLN A 32 -0.55 18.00 0.85
C GLN A 32 -1.16 16.92 1.74
N VAL A 33 -1.68 15.86 1.14
CA VAL A 33 -2.27 14.71 1.84
C VAL A 33 -1.19 13.88 2.56
N ALA A 34 -0.03 13.70 1.93
CA ALA A 34 1.07 12.93 2.49
C ALA A 34 1.86 13.69 3.57
N LEU A 35 1.73 15.02 3.71
CA LEU A 35 2.63 15.82 4.54
C LEU A 35 2.75 15.31 5.98
N THR A 36 1.64 15.15 6.69
CA THR A 36 1.63 14.68 8.07
C THR A 36 2.22 13.26 8.21
N PRO A 37 1.72 12.22 7.51
CA PRO A 37 2.28 10.88 7.63
C PRO A 37 3.73 10.81 7.16
N PHE A 38 4.11 11.56 6.12
CA PHE A 38 5.48 11.64 5.64
C PHE A 38 6.42 12.20 6.71
N LEU A 39 6.06 13.31 7.35
CA LEU A 39 6.87 13.90 8.42
C LEU A 39 6.99 12.95 9.62
N VAL A 40 5.92 12.24 9.99
CA VAL A 40 5.96 11.24 11.06
C VAL A 40 6.95 10.12 10.72
N LEU A 41 6.88 9.55 9.51
CA LEU A 41 7.78 8.49 9.07
C LEU A 41 9.23 8.97 8.98
N PHE A 42 9.45 10.17 8.45
CA PHE A 42 10.77 10.79 8.37
C PHE A 42 11.39 10.98 9.76
N LEU A 43 10.61 11.48 10.73
CA LEU A 43 11.07 11.65 12.11
C LEU A 43 11.33 10.32 12.81
N VAL A 44 10.49 9.31 12.59
CA VAL A 44 10.69 7.96 13.13
C VAL A 44 11.98 7.35 12.57
N GLN A 45 12.17 7.38 11.25
CA GLN A 45 13.38 6.86 10.60
C GLN A 45 14.63 7.63 11.04
N GLY A 46 14.59 8.96 11.03
CA GLY A 46 15.70 9.80 11.49
C GLY A 46 16.03 9.58 12.97
N GLY A 47 15.03 9.43 13.83
CA GLY A 47 15.21 9.11 15.24
C GLY A 47 15.89 7.75 15.45
N LEU A 48 15.46 6.72 14.72
CA LEU A 48 16.08 5.40 14.76
C LEU A 48 17.54 5.45 14.27
N MET A 49 17.85 6.27 13.26
CA MET A 49 19.22 6.48 12.80
C MET A 49 20.11 7.14 13.86
N LEU A 50 19.60 8.15 14.57
CA LEU A 50 20.35 8.81 15.66
C LEU A 50 20.64 7.83 16.80
N LEU A 51 19.69 6.97 17.16
CA LEU A 51 19.89 5.93 18.17
C LEU A 51 20.92 4.89 17.74
N ARG A 52 21.03 4.62 16.43
CA ARG A 52 22.04 3.70 15.89
C ARG A 52 23.43 4.33 15.84
N GLY A 53 23.55 5.60 15.47
CA GLY A 53 24.84 6.31 15.39
C GLY A 53 25.42 6.73 16.75
N GLY A 54 24.61 6.79 17.80
CA GLY A 54 25.05 7.16 19.16
C GLY A 54 25.58 6.00 20.01
N GLY A 55 25.39 4.74 19.60
CA GLY A 55 25.97 3.58 20.27
C GLY A 55 27.37 3.32 19.72
N GLY A 56 28.41 3.53 20.54
CA GLY A 56 29.80 3.30 20.16
C GLY A 56 30.05 1.89 19.59
N ASP A 57 31.13 1.76 18.81
CA ASP A 57 31.60 0.67 17.93
C ASP A 57 31.51 -0.80 18.41
N ASP A 58 31.01 -1.07 19.59
CA ASP A 58 30.73 -2.42 20.03
C ASP A 58 29.44 -2.89 19.35
N GLY A 59 29.55 -3.69 18.30
CA GLY A 59 28.45 -4.24 17.47
C GLY A 59 27.34 -5.02 18.19
N GLN A 60 27.15 -4.84 19.50
CA GLN A 60 25.93 -5.18 20.22
C GLN A 60 24.82 -4.20 19.87
N SER A 61 23.75 -4.73 19.26
CA SER A 61 22.47 -4.04 19.14
C SER A 61 22.00 -3.62 20.53
N SER A 62 21.94 -2.30 20.79
CA SER A 62 21.47 -1.82 22.08
C SER A 62 20.02 -2.28 22.30
N PRO A 63 19.67 -2.79 23.49
CA PRO A 63 18.28 -3.17 23.81
C PRO A 63 17.29 -2.02 23.57
N LEU A 64 17.75 -0.77 23.76
CA LEU A 64 16.97 0.44 23.49
C LEU A 64 16.64 0.58 22.00
N ALA A 65 17.58 0.30 21.09
CA ALA A 65 17.32 0.34 19.65
C ALA A 65 16.27 -0.70 19.24
N ALA A 66 16.31 -1.91 19.81
CA ALA A 66 15.31 -2.94 19.56
C ALA A 66 13.91 -2.52 20.04
N ILE A 67 13.81 -1.94 21.25
CA ILE A 67 12.55 -1.41 21.78
C ILE A 67 12.03 -0.27 20.91
N ALA A 68 12.91 0.64 20.47
CA ALA A 68 12.53 1.76 19.62
C ALA A 68 11.98 1.29 18.26
N VAL A 69 12.60 0.26 17.64
CA VAL A 69 12.11 -0.35 16.40
C VAL A 69 10.73 -0.97 16.62
N LEU A 70 10.53 -1.74 17.69
CA LEU A 70 9.23 -2.33 18.00
C LEU A 70 8.15 -1.28 18.23
N ALA A 71 8.49 -0.18 18.92
CA ALA A 71 7.59 0.95 19.15
C ALA A 71 7.29 1.75 17.87
N ALA A 72 8.21 1.77 16.90
CA ALA A 72 8.03 2.44 15.63
C ALA A 72 7.02 1.74 14.71
N ILE A 73 6.93 0.41 14.74
CA ILE A 73 6.02 -0.38 13.89
C ILE A 73 4.58 0.14 13.92
N PRO A 74 3.90 0.25 15.08
CA PRO A 74 2.51 0.72 15.12
C PRO A 74 2.35 2.16 14.59
N VAL A 75 3.34 3.02 14.83
CA VAL A 75 3.34 4.41 14.33
C VAL A 75 3.44 4.42 12.80
N VAL A 76 4.33 3.62 12.23
CA VAL A 76 4.51 3.49 10.78
C VAL A 76 3.25 2.95 10.11
N VAL A 77 2.71 1.85 10.63
CA VAL A 77 1.49 1.23 10.10
C VAL A 77 0.30 2.21 10.19
N PHE A 78 0.19 2.94 11.30
CA PHE A 78 -0.85 3.95 11.47
C PHE A 78 -0.70 5.11 10.47
N ALA A 79 0.53 5.60 10.24
CA ALA A 79 0.79 6.68 9.28
C ALA A 79 0.37 6.28 7.85
N TYR A 80 0.68 5.06 7.43
CA TYR A 80 0.22 4.53 6.14
C TYR A 80 -1.30 4.35 6.08
N ALA A 81 -1.92 3.82 7.14
CA ALA A 81 -3.36 3.68 7.19
C ALA A 81 -4.06 5.04 7.09
N ALA A 82 -3.60 6.04 7.86
CA ALA A 82 -4.14 7.40 7.84
C ALA A 82 -4.01 8.04 6.45
N PHE A 83 -2.84 7.93 5.82
CA PHE A 83 -2.64 8.39 4.44
C PHE A 83 -3.61 7.73 3.46
N LEU A 84 -3.75 6.40 3.55
CA LEU A 84 -4.61 5.65 2.64
C LEU A 84 -6.09 6.03 2.81
N VAL A 85 -6.56 6.32 4.03
CA VAL A 85 -7.90 6.90 4.27
C VAL A 85 -8.05 8.20 3.48
N ASP A 86 -7.14 9.14 3.69
CA ASP A 86 -7.27 10.49 3.15
C ASP A 86 -7.18 10.46 1.62
N TRP A 87 -6.29 9.65 1.07
CA TRP A 87 -6.17 9.44 -0.37
C TRP A 87 -7.41 8.78 -0.97
N LEU A 88 -7.94 7.71 -0.36
CA LEU A 88 -9.17 7.06 -0.83
C LEU A 88 -10.36 8.02 -0.81
N ARG A 89 -10.50 8.83 0.24
CA ARG A 89 -11.54 9.86 0.32
C ARG A 89 -11.39 10.90 -0.78
N LEU A 90 -10.17 11.38 -1.03
CA LEU A 90 -9.90 12.31 -2.13
C LEU A 90 -10.28 11.71 -3.49
N VAL A 91 -10.00 10.41 -3.70
CA VAL A 91 -10.34 9.71 -4.94
C VAL A 91 -11.86 9.57 -5.11
N LEU A 92 -12.56 9.15 -4.04
CA LEU A 92 -13.98 8.80 -4.06
C LEU A 92 -14.93 10.00 -3.95
N LEU A 93 -14.61 10.95 -3.07
CA LEU A 93 -15.47 12.10 -2.72
C LEU A 93 -15.03 13.40 -3.42
N GLY A 94 -13.81 13.44 -3.95
CA GLY A 94 -13.21 14.65 -4.51
C GLY A 94 -12.65 15.61 -3.44
N PRO A 95 -11.92 16.66 -3.87
CA PRO A 95 -11.18 17.54 -2.98
C PRO A 95 -12.08 18.39 -2.07
N GLU A 96 -13.27 18.76 -2.53
CA GLU A 96 -14.20 19.62 -1.78
C GLU A 96 -14.77 18.93 -0.54
N GLN A 97 -15.07 17.63 -0.63
CA GLN A 97 -15.66 16.85 0.46
C GLN A 97 -14.63 16.11 1.32
N ALA A 98 -13.49 15.72 0.74
CA ALA A 98 -12.43 15.03 1.47
C ALA A 98 -11.55 16.00 2.27
N GLY A 99 -11.39 17.24 1.79
CA GLY A 99 -10.32 18.12 2.20
C GLY A 99 -8.97 17.69 1.60
N THR A 100 -8.09 18.65 1.37
CA THR A 100 -6.74 18.40 0.84
C THR A 100 -5.63 18.87 1.78
N GLY A 101 -5.99 19.44 2.93
CA GLY A 101 -5.05 19.96 3.91
C GLY A 101 -4.37 18.86 4.74
N PRO A 102 -3.28 19.20 5.45
CA PRO A 102 -2.62 18.26 6.34
C PRO A 102 -3.55 17.83 7.46
N ARG A 103 -3.44 16.54 7.81
CA ARG A 103 -4.28 15.93 8.82
C ARG A 103 -3.85 16.37 10.22
N LEU A 104 -4.83 16.79 11.03
CA LEU A 104 -4.63 17.21 12.42
C LEU A 104 -5.41 16.40 13.46
N SER A 105 -6.34 15.52 13.03
CA SER A 105 -7.19 14.75 13.93
C SER A 105 -7.31 13.28 13.52
N VAL A 106 -7.36 12.40 14.53
CA VAL A 106 -7.61 10.96 14.40
C VAL A 106 -9.04 10.66 14.85
N GLY A 107 -9.74 9.76 14.17
CA GLY A 107 -11.09 9.35 14.50
C GLY A 107 -11.29 7.82 14.41
N GLY A 108 -12.49 7.35 14.78
CA GLY A 108 -12.81 5.91 14.77
C GLY A 108 -12.71 5.26 13.39
N ARG A 109 -12.78 6.05 12.31
CA ARG A 109 -12.54 5.58 10.94
C ARG A 109 -11.13 5.06 10.73
N ASP A 110 -10.13 5.69 11.33
CA ASP A 110 -8.73 5.31 11.15
C ASP A 110 -8.43 4.00 11.86
N ALA A 111 -9.03 3.78 13.03
CA ALA A 111 -8.94 2.52 13.73
C ALA A 111 -9.55 1.38 12.90
N ARG A 112 -10.70 1.61 12.26
CA ARG A 112 -11.32 0.64 11.33
C ARG A 112 -10.43 0.41 10.11
N MET A 113 -9.87 1.46 9.51
CA MET A 113 -8.95 1.35 8.38
C MET A 113 -7.70 0.56 8.77
N LEU A 114 -7.12 0.85 9.94
CA LEU A 114 -5.95 0.18 10.47
C LEU A 114 -6.24 -1.31 10.65
N ALA A 115 -7.35 -1.67 11.31
CA ALA A 115 -7.73 -3.05 11.53
C ALA A 115 -7.96 -3.80 10.20
N SER A 116 -8.69 -3.20 9.26
CA SER A 116 -8.91 -3.78 7.93
C SER A 116 -7.60 -3.89 7.13
N GLY A 117 -6.74 -2.88 7.18
CA GLY A 117 -5.44 -2.86 6.52
C GLY A 117 -4.50 -3.93 7.05
N ILE A 118 -4.43 -4.12 8.37
CA ILE A 118 -3.66 -5.20 9.00
C ILE A 118 -4.17 -6.56 8.52
N LEU A 119 -5.49 -6.76 8.50
CA LEU A 119 -6.06 -8.02 8.02
C LEU A 119 -5.75 -8.28 6.54
N VAL A 120 -5.84 -7.25 5.69
CA VAL A 120 -5.44 -7.33 4.27
C VAL A 120 -3.96 -7.68 4.13
N ALA A 121 -3.09 -7.06 4.93
CA ALA A 121 -1.65 -7.33 4.92
C ALA A 121 -1.34 -8.78 5.35
N VAL A 122 -2.01 -9.29 6.37
CA VAL A 122 -1.88 -10.70 6.81
C VAL A 122 -2.31 -11.65 5.69
N LEU A 123 -3.44 -11.38 5.03
CA LEU A 123 -3.91 -12.22 3.92
C LEU A 123 -2.98 -12.16 2.71
N ALA A 124 -2.41 -10.99 2.41
CA ALA A 124 -1.40 -10.83 1.36
C ALA A 124 -0.10 -11.60 1.68
N LEU A 125 0.32 -11.57 2.94
CA LEU A 125 1.47 -12.35 3.42
C LEU A 125 1.21 -13.86 3.30
N LEU A 126 0.03 -14.34 3.67
CA LEU A 126 -0.34 -15.74 3.49
C LEU A 126 -0.37 -16.14 2.01
N ALA A 127 -0.85 -15.25 1.13
CA ALA A 127 -0.83 -15.48 -0.32
C ALA A 127 0.59 -15.53 -0.92
N SER A 128 1.59 -15.00 -0.22
CA SER A 128 3.00 -15.03 -0.66
C SER A 128 3.68 -16.40 -0.45
N ILE A 129 3.12 -17.27 0.41
CA ILE A 129 3.72 -18.56 0.79
C ILE A 129 4.11 -19.42 -0.42
N PRO A 130 3.27 -19.62 -1.46
CA PRO A 130 3.66 -20.44 -2.61
C PRO A 130 4.90 -19.90 -3.34
N GLY A 131 5.03 -18.58 -3.43
CA GLY A 131 6.19 -17.94 -4.05
C GLY A 131 7.47 -18.09 -3.20
N ILE A 132 7.34 -18.03 -1.88
CA ILE A 132 8.45 -18.30 -0.94
C ILE A 132 8.92 -19.75 -1.09
N VAL A 133 8.00 -20.71 -1.12
CA VAL A 133 8.33 -22.13 -1.33
C VAL A 133 9.02 -22.33 -2.67
N LEU A 134 8.53 -21.68 -3.74
CA LEU A 134 9.19 -21.71 -5.05
C LEU A 134 10.63 -21.18 -5.00
N GLY A 135 10.86 -20.11 -4.22
CA GLY A 135 12.19 -19.54 -4.00
C GLY A 135 13.13 -20.50 -3.25
N MET A 136 12.63 -21.25 -2.27
CA MET A 136 13.41 -22.27 -1.57
C MET A 136 13.79 -23.43 -2.50
N LEU A 137 12.87 -23.85 -3.38
CA LEU A 137 13.09 -24.93 -4.36
C LEU A 137 14.03 -24.53 -5.51
N ALA A 138 14.29 -23.23 -5.70
CA ALA A 138 15.17 -22.72 -6.74
C ALA A 138 16.66 -23.08 -6.55
N GLY A 139 17.04 -23.64 -5.40
CA GLY A 139 18.38 -24.24 -5.19
C GLY A 139 19.55 -23.27 -5.36
N GLY A 140 19.34 -21.97 -5.11
CA GLY A 140 20.39 -20.94 -5.23
C GLY A 140 20.62 -20.40 -6.64
N SER A 141 19.85 -20.82 -7.65
CA SER A 141 19.93 -20.24 -8.99
C SER A 141 19.48 -18.77 -8.97
N PRO A 142 20.33 -17.81 -9.42
CA PRO A 142 19.97 -16.39 -9.40
C PRO A 142 18.74 -16.07 -10.24
N VAL A 143 18.63 -16.68 -11.43
CA VAL A 143 17.50 -16.47 -12.34
C VAL A 143 16.22 -17.01 -11.73
N ALA A 144 16.25 -18.22 -11.17
CA ALA A 144 15.08 -18.82 -10.54
C ALA A 144 14.66 -18.06 -9.27
N GLY A 145 15.63 -17.52 -8.51
CA GLY A 145 15.37 -16.64 -7.36
C GLY A 145 14.62 -15.36 -7.75
N VAL A 146 15.05 -14.70 -8.83
CA VAL A 146 14.35 -13.50 -9.36
C VAL A 146 12.92 -13.84 -9.79
N VAL A 147 12.74 -14.95 -10.52
CA VAL A 147 11.39 -15.39 -10.93
C VAL A 147 10.51 -15.68 -9.72
N ALA A 148 11.03 -16.38 -8.71
CA ALA A 148 10.29 -16.66 -7.48
C ALA A 148 9.92 -15.38 -6.72
N ALA A 149 10.82 -14.40 -6.64
CA ALA A 149 10.53 -13.10 -6.03
C ALA A 149 9.42 -12.36 -6.77
N LEU A 150 9.45 -12.32 -8.10
CA LEU A 150 8.40 -11.70 -8.91
C LEU A 150 7.04 -12.40 -8.74
N VAL A 151 7.02 -13.73 -8.71
CA VAL A 151 5.79 -14.50 -8.46
C VAL A 151 5.25 -14.22 -7.06
N THR A 152 6.12 -14.25 -6.05
CA THR A 152 5.77 -13.93 -4.64
C THR A 152 5.12 -12.56 -4.54
N LEU A 153 5.75 -11.57 -5.16
CA LEU A 153 5.28 -10.19 -5.16
C LEU A 153 3.94 -10.05 -5.88
N LEU A 154 3.80 -10.67 -7.06
CA LEU A 154 2.55 -10.60 -7.83
C LEU A 154 1.39 -11.26 -7.06
N LEU A 155 1.62 -12.38 -6.39
CA LEU A 155 0.63 -13.04 -5.54
C LEU A 155 0.23 -12.16 -4.35
N ALA A 156 1.21 -11.61 -3.64
CA ALA A 156 0.98 -10.73 -2.49
C ALA A 156 0.20 -9.48 -2.88
N LEU A 157 0.61 -8.78 -3.94
CA LEU A 157 -0.09 -7.57 -4.42
C LEU A 157 -1.49 -7.88 -4.95
N THR A 158 -1.67 -8.99 -5.67
CA THR A 158 -3.00 -9.40 -6.16
C THR A 158 -3.94 -9.71 -4.99
N ALA A 159 -3.45 -10.40 -3.96
CA ALA A 159 -4.22 -10.67 -2.75
C ALA A 159 -4.52 -9.37 -1.99
N ALA A 160 -3.53 -8.50 -1.81
CA ALA A 160 -3.71 -7.19 -1.17
C ALA A 160 -4.80 -6.36 -1.87
N VAL A 161 -4.82 -6.33 -3.20
CA VAL A 161 -5.85 -5.62 -3.97
C VAL A 161 -7.22 -6.30 -3.85
N SER A 162 -7.27 -7.64 -3.94
CA SER A 162 -8.52 -8.40 -3.91
C SER A 162 -9.23 -8.29 -2.56
N PHE A 163 -8.50 -8.48 -1.47
CA PHE A 163 -9.03 -8.31 -0.11
C PHE A 163 -9.14 -6.83 0.27
N GLY A 164 -8.27 -5.98 -0.26
CA GLY A 164 -8.27 -4.53 -0.05
C GLY A 164 -9.49 -3.80 -0.63
N LEU A 165 -10.35 -4.47 -1.40
CA LEU A 165 -11.64 -3.91 -1.83
C LEU A 165 -12.54 -3.51 -0.65
N VAL A 166 -12.26 -3.95 0.57
CA VAL A 166 -12.93 -3.44 1.79
C VAL A 166 -12.56 -2.00 2.14
N LEU A 167 -11.33 -1.57 1.82
CA LEU A 167 -10.78 -0.29 2.29
C LEU A 167 -11.52 0.94 1.71
N PRO A 168 -11.91 0.98 0.42
CA PRO A 168 -12.74 2.07 -0.11
C PRO A 168 -14.04 2.29 0.67
N ALA A 169 -14.75 1.21 1.07
CA ALA A 169 -15.97 1.32 1.86
C ALA A 169 -15.67 1.91 3.25
N VAL A 170 -14.63 1.41 3.92
CA VAL A 170 -14.20 1.91 5.23
C VAL A 170 -13.81 3.39 5.18
N ALA A 171 -13.15 3.82 4.10
CA ALA A 171 -12.74 5.21 3.90
C ALA A 171 -13.92 6.19 3.84
N VAL A 172 -15.13 5.72 3.45
CA VAL A 172 -16.37 6.51 3.39
C VAL A 172 -17.39 6.10 4.47
N ASP A 173 -16.90 5.54 5.59
CA ASP A 173 -17.70 5.08 6.75
C ASP A 173 -18.73 3.98 6.47
N ARG A 174 -18.59 3.25 5.37
CA ARG A 174 -19.38 2.06 5.07
C ARG A 174 -18.66 0.80 5.54
N SER A 175 -19.42 -0.28 5.72
CA SER A 175 -18.89 -1.59 6.06
C SER A 175 -19.03 -2.53 4.88
N LEU A 176 -17.95 -3.22 4.52
CA LEU A 176 -17.96 -4.35 3.60
C LEU A 176 -17.29 -5.55 4.29
N GLY A 177 -17.91 -6.72 4.22
CA GLY A 177 -17.29 -7.94 4.73
C GLY A 177 -16.16 -8.42 3.83
N MET A 178 -15.08 -8.97 4.41
CA MET A 178 -13.96 -9.53 3.65
C MET A 178 -14.40 -10.65 2.70
N GLY A 179 -15.38 -11.46 3.11
CA GLY A 179 -15.96 -12.50 2.26
C GLY A 179 -16.64 -11.93 1.02
N ALA A 180 -17.32 -10.77 1.14
CA ALA A 180 -17.96 -10.09 0.02
C ALA A 180 -16.93 -9.49 -0.95
N ALA A 181 -15.87 -8.88 -0.43
CA ALA A 181 -14.73 -8.41 -1.22
C ALA A 181 -14.10 -9.58 -2.01
N TRP A 182 -13.85 -10.70 -1.35
CA TRP A 182 -13.30 -11.90 -2.00
C TRP A 182 -14.24 -12.49 -3.05
N SER A 183 -15.55 -12.61 -2.76
CA SER A 183 -16.50 -13.15 -3.72
C SER A 183 -16.62 -12.29 -4.98
N ALA A 184 -16.45 -10.96 -4.86
CA ALA A 184 -16.43 -10.06 -6.00
C ALA A 184 -15.13 -10.14 -6.81
N ALA A 185 -13.99 -10.31 -6.13
CA ALA A 185 -12.68 -10.40 -6.78
C ALA A 185 -12.41 -11.78 -7.43
N ARG A 186 -12.83 -12.88 -6.78
CA ARG A 186 -12.51 -14.27 -7.14
C ARG A 186 -12.74 -14.59 -8.63
N PRO A 187 -13.88 -14.22 -9.26
CA PRO A 187 -14.14 -14.54 -10.66
C PRO A 187 -13.20 -13.85 -11.65
N VAL A 188 -12.51 -12.78 -11.23
CA VAL A 188 -11.67 -11.92 -12.08
C VAL A 188 -10.23 -11.81 -11.59
N LEU A 189 -9.75 -12.72 -10.73
CA LEU A 189 -8.40 -12.65 -10.13
C LEU A 189 -7.27 -12.52 -11.15
N VAL A 190 -7.32 -13.30 -12.24
CA VAL A 190 -6.30 -13.22 -13.30
C VAL A 190 -6.28 -11.83 -13.94
N LYS A 191 -7.44 -11.17 -14.05
CA LYS A 191 -7.57 -9.82 -14.58
C LYS A 191 -7.05 -8.79 -13.58
N ILE A 192 -7.34 -8.96 -12.29
CA ILE A 192 -6.77 -8.14 -11.21
C ILE A 192 -5.24 -8.26 -11.22
N ALA A 193 -4.70 -9.47 -11.28
CA ALA A 193 -3.26 -9.70 -11.38
C ALA A 193 -2.64 -9.01 -12.61
N GLY A 194 -3.31 -9.08 -13.77
CA GLY A 194 -2.90 -8.35 -14.96
C GLY A 194 -2.90 -6.82 -14.77
N ILE A 195 -3.89 -6.26 -14.08
CA ILE A 195 -3.94 -4.83 -13.77
C ILE A 195 -2.82 -4.46 -12.79
N VAL A 196 -2.61 -5.25 -11.74
CA VAL A 196 -1.53 -5.07 -10.76
C VAL A 196 -0.16 -5.10 -11.44
N ALA A 197 0.08 -6.08 -12.32
CA ALA A 197 1.32 -6.21 -13.07
C ALA A 197 1.61 -4.99 -13.96
N LEU A 198 0.57 -4.36 -14.52
CA LEU A 198 0.70 -3.19 -15.38
C LEU A 198 0.78 -1.85 -14.63
N THR A 199 0.36 -1.81 -13.36
CA THR A 199 0.21 -0.55 -12.61
C THR A 199 1.12 -0.50 -11.38
N LEU A 200 0.88 -1.38 -10.40
CA LEU A 200 1.59 -1.38 -9.13
C LEU A 200 2.97 -2.02 -9.21
N LEU A 201 3.10 -3.16 -9.90
CA LEU A 201 4.36 -3.92 -9.92
C LEU A 201 5.58 -3.07 -10.34
N PRO A 202 5.53 -2.24 -11.41
CA PRO A 202 6.66 -1.40 -11.79
C PRO A 202 7.05 -0.40 -10.69
N VAL A 203 6.07 0.20 -10.01
CA VAL A 203 6.32 1.16 -8.92
C VAL A 203 6.87 0.43 -7.71
N HIS A 204 6.33 -0.73 -7.36
CA HIS A 204 6.82 -1.54 -6.24
C HIS A 204 8.27 -1.98 -6.45
N LEU A 205 8.66 -2.32 -7.69
CA LEU A 205 10.05 -2.64 -8.02
C LEU A 205 10.97 -1.43 -7.82
N LEU A 206 10.51 -0.21 -8.13
CA LEU A 206 11.25 1.02 -7.84
C LEU A 206 11.38 1.26 -6.34
N VAL A 207 10.29 1.13 -5.58
CA VAL A 207 10.29 1.22 -4.11
C VAL A 207 11.28 0.22 -3.51
N SER A 208 11.17 -1.06 -3.89
CA SER A 208 12.05 -2.14 -3.44
C SER A 208 13.52 -1.86 -3.76
N SER A 209 13.80 -1.41 -4.99
CA SER A 209 15.16 -1.07 -5.42
C SER A 209 15.73 0.10 -4.62
N SER A 210 14.90 1.12 -4.34
CA SER A 210 15.29 2.25 -3.49
C SER A 210 15.54 1.81 -2.05
N GLY A 211 14.75 0.87 -1.52
CA GLY A 211 14.94 0.29 -0.19
C GLY A 211 16.24 -0.50 -0.07
N VAL A 212 16.60 -1.28 -1.11
CA VAL A 212 17.91 -1.95 -1.18
C VAL A 212 19.04 -0.91 -1.21
N ALA A 213 18.93 0.13 -2.04
CA ALA A 213 19.91 1.21 -2.06
C ALA A 213 20.03 1.89 -0.69
N TYR A 214 18.91 2.18 -0.03
CA TYR A 214 18.87 2.73 1.32
C TYR A 214 19.58 1.83 2.35
N ALA A 215 19.31 0.52 2.33
CA ALA A 215 19.96 -0.44 3.22
C ALA A 215 21.49 -0.52 3.00
N VAL A 216 21.94 -0.43 1.74
CA VAL A 216 23.38 -0.34 1.42
C VAL A 216 23.98 0.94 1.95
N MET A 217 23.31 2.09 1.78
CA MET A 217 23.80 3.39 2.28
C MET A 217 23.85 3.44 3.80
N LEU A 218 22.94 2.76 4.51
CA LEU A 218 23.00 2.63 5.97
C LEU A 218 24.22 1.86 6.48
N SER A 219 24.91 1.11 5.62
CA SER A 219 26.09 0.30 5.96
C SER A 219 27.41 0.96 5.53
N GLY A 220 27.38 2.16 4.95
CA GLY A 220 28.57 2.89 4.50
C GLY A 220 28.42 4.40 4.63
N ASP A 221 29.36 5.17 4.06
CA ASP A 221 29.41 6.64 4.18
C ASP A 221 28.55 7.38 3.14
N GLY A 222 27.44 6.77 2.73
CA GLY A 222 26.58 7.30 1.68
C GLY A 222 25.68 8.45 2.13
N PRO A 223 25.08 9.22 1.20
CA PRO A 223 24.09 10.23 1.52
C PRO A 223 22.75 9.59 1.93
N VAL A 224 22.66 9.11 3.16
CA VAL A 224 21.51 8.32 3.65
C VAL A 224 20.21 9.12 3.60
N VAL A 225 20.23 10.40 4.01
CA VAL A 225 19.02 11.23 4.11
C VAL A 225 18.34 11.45 2.75
N PRO A 226 19.03 11.85 1.66
CA PRO A 226 18.42 11.93 0.34
C PRO A 226 17.78 10.61 -0.15
N VAL A 227 18.43 9.47 0.10
CA VAL A 227 17.89 8.17 -0.32
C VAL A 227 16.66 7.79 0.52
N MET A 228 16.68 8.06 1.83
CA MET A 228 15.52 7.89 2.70
C MET A 228 14.31 8.70 2.22
N VAL A 229 14.52 9.98 1.89
CA VAL A 229 13.46 10.86 1.34
C VAL A 229 12.93 10.31 0.03
N LEU A 230 13.80 9.86 -0.89
CA LEU A 230 13.40 9.25 -2.14
C LEU A 230 12.54 7.99 -1.92
N THR A 231 12.97 7.09 -1.02
CA THR A 231 12.23 5.88 -0.69
C THR A 231 10.85 6.21 -0.14
N LEU A 232 10.74 7.12 0.83
CA LEU A 232 9.45 7.56 1.37
C LEU A 232 8.54 8.14 0.26
N VAL A 233 9.08 8.99 -0.62
CA VAL A 233 8.30 9.55 -1.74
C VAL A 233 7.74 8.43 -2.62
N LEU A 234 8.57 7.45 -2.97
CA LEU A 234 8.14 6.31 -3.79
C LEU A 234 7.08 5.46 -3.08
N GLU A 235 7.21 5.23 -1.78
CA GLU A 235 6.21 4.50 -0.97
C GLU A 235 4.85 5.22 -0.95
N PHE A 236 4.82 6.54 -0.79
CA PHE A 236 3.57 7.32 -0.85
C PHE A 236 2.97 7.35 -2.27
N VAL A 237 3.80 7.39 -3.30
CA VAL A 237 3.35 7.26 -4.71
C VAL A 237 2.72 5.89 -4.93
N GLU A 238 3.35 4.82 -4.44
CA GLU A 238 2.81 3.46 -4.54
C GLU A 238 1.48 3.31 -3.80
N LEU A 239 1.41 3.77 -2.54
CA LEU A 239 0.17 3.71 -1.75
C LEU A 239 -0.96 4.54 -2.36
N ALA A 240 -0.64 5.70 -2.94
CA ALA A 240 -1.62 6.50 -3.67
C ALA A 240 -2.14 5.75 -4.91
N LEU A 241 -1.24 5.16 -5.70
CA LEU A 241 -1.63 4.35 -6.85
C LEU A 241 -2.47 3.13 -6.43
N LEU A 242 -2.12 2.48 -5.32
CA LEU A 242 -2.89 1.38 -4.72
C LEU A 242 -4.28 1.85 -4.31
N GLY A 243 -4.39 2.98 -3.61
CA GLY A 243 -5.69 3.55 -3.23
C GLY A 243 -6.55 3.88 -4.45
N SER A 244 -5.96 4.46 -5.50
CA SER A 244 -6.66 4.73 -6.77
C SER A 244 -7.12 3.44 -7.47
N LEU A 245 -6.29 2.39 -7.45
CA LEU A 245 -6.64 1.07 -7.98
C LEU A 245 -7.81 0.45 -7.21
N LEU A 246 -7.74 0.46 -5.88
CA LEU A 246 -8.79 -0.07 -5.00
C LEU A 246 -10.11 0.66 -5.22
N ALA A 247 -10.10 1.99 -5.31
CA ALA A 247 -11.29 2.78 -5.60
C ALA A 247 -11.92 2.41 -6.95
N ALA A 248 -11.12 2.34 -8.02
CA ALA A 248 -11.61 2.00 -9.36
C ALA A 248 -12.17 0.57 -9.43
N LEU A 249 -11.48 -0.41 -8.84
CA LEU A 249 -11.94 -1.79 -8.80
C LEU A 249 -13.19 -1.96 -7.94
N HIS A 250 -13.26 -1.26 -6.80
CA HIS A 250 -14.45 -1.27 -5.95
C HIS A 250 -15.66 -0.72 -6.72
N GLN A 251 -15.53 0.42 -7.39
CA GLN A 251 -16.60 0.98 -8.22
C GLN A 251 -17.07 0.03 -9.32
N ARG A 252 -16.13 -0.68 -9.96
CA ARG A 252 -16.45 -1.62 -11.07
C ARG A 252 -17.07 -2.94 -10.60
N LEU A 253 -16.65 -3.46 -9.44
CA LEU A 253 -17.05 -4.79 -8.98
C LEU A 253 -18.18 -4.77 -7.96
N LEU A 254 -18.29 -3.70 -7.17
CA LEU A 254 -19.21 -3.57 -6.04
C LEU A 254 -20.14 -2.35 -6.15
N GLY A 255 -19.86 -1.44 -7.09
CA GLY A 255 -20.61 -0.20 -7.27
C GLY A 255 -20.02 0.98 -6.50
N ASP A 256 -20.70 2.12 -6.58
CA ASP A 256 -20.26 3.37 -5.96
C ASP A 256 -20.46 3.33 -4.43
N PRO A 257 -19.38 3.32 -3.62
CA PRO A 257 -19.49 3.20 -2.16
C PRO A 257 -20.08 4.45 -1.50
N THR A 258 -20.21 5.55 -2.23
CA THR A 258 -20.74 6.83 -1.72
C THR A 258 -22.27 6.88 -1.76
N ARG A 259 -22.91 6.05 -2.58
CA ARG A 259 -24.37 6.00 -2.70
C ARG A 259 -24.95 5.16 -1.56
N ALA A 260 -26.04 5.62 -0.97
CA ALA A 260 -26.82 4.80 -0.05
C ALA A 260 -27.38 3.59 -0.82
N GLU A 261 -27.18 2.38 -0.30
CA GLU A 261 -27.96 1.23 -0.76
C GLU A 261 -29.43 1.59 -0.61
N ALA A 262 -30.18 1.54 -1.71
CA ALA A 262 -31.63 1.66 -1.64
C ALA A 262 -32.13 0.45 -0.84
N ALA A 263 -32.51 0.70 0.42
CA ALA A 263 -33.07 -0.29 1.34
C ALA A 263 -34.37 -0.89 0.78
#